data_AF-A0AA96Z946-F1
#
_entry.id   AF-A0AA96Z946-F1
#
_cell.length_a   1.000
_cell.length_b   1.000
_cell.length_c   1.000
_cell.angle_alpha   90.00
_cell.angle_beta   90.00
_cell.angle_gamma   90.00
#
_symmetry.space_group_name_H-M   'P 1'
#
loop_
_entity.id
_entity.type
_entity.pdbx_description
1 polymer ?
#
loop_
_entity_poly.entity_id
_entity_poly.type
_entity_poly.pdbx_seq_one_letter_code
_entity_poly.pdbx_strand_id
1 'polypeptide(L)'
;MDKRVGVWQIRNGELIKNRSNKNDLANDYWKEFYRIFPQELTTRFVRRIVLMTDGVDEKTGALVSLNSRNDKWQLEIDVKDVNLKSRDKKRLHESIYTMVHEFGHLLTLNKTQIRPTKKQEQQEGELYLTLEGEAYKDSYINKFVNLFWKGNLLTRWDTIQKEYCFTEANCVEKLYDLYNNNRSEFLTDYAAESPEEDIVESWTAFVLRSKIRRPKTTAHKKINFFYQFPELVAYRKMIRQNTRKYLH
;
A
#
# COMPACT_ATOMS: atom_id res chain seq x y z
N MET A 1 -4.68 -18.50 11.94
CA MET A 1 -3.25 -18.90 12.14
C MET A 1 -2.61 -18.98 10.78
N ASP A 2 -1.66 -18.09 10.51
CA ASP A 2 -1.00 -17.94 9.22
C ASP A 2 -0.33 -19.24 8.75
N LYS A 3 -0.82 -19.76 7.64
CA LYS A 3 -0.25 -20.90 6.96
C LYS A 3 0.49 -20.45 5.71
N ARG A 4 1.81 -20.51 5.76
CA ARG A 4 2.66 -20.28 4.59
C ARG A 4 2.46 -21.41 3.57
N VAL A 5 2.05 -21.05 2.34
CA VAL A 5 1.91 -21.96 1.20
C VAL A 5 3.28 -22.15 0.51
N GLY A 6 4.05 -21.07 0.36
CA GLY A 6 5.40 -21.15 -0.18
C GLY A 6 6.06 -19.79 -0.41
N VAL A 7 7.33 -19.82 -0.81
CA VAL A 7 8.17 -18.65 -1.05
C VAL A 7 8.96 -18.85 -2.33
N TRP A 8 8.98 -17.87 -3.22
CA TRP A 8 9.69 -17.92 -4.49
C TRP A 8 10.49 -16.65 -4.74
N GLN A 9 11.65 -16.81 -5.36
CA GLN A 9 12.47 -15.67 -5.77
C GLN A 9 11.97 -15.11 -7.10
N ILE A 10 12.07 -13.80 -7.26
CA ILE A 10 11.83 -13.08 -8.51
C ILE A 10 13.16 -12.55 -9.02
N ARG A 11 13.49 -12.83 -10.29
CA ARG A 11 14.68 -12.32 -10.96
C ARG A 11 14.31 -11.85 -12.36
N ASN A 12 14.69 -10.62 -12.71
CA ASN A 12 14.44 -10.03 -14.02
C ASN A 12 12.97 -10.10 -14.49
N GLY A 13 12.02 -9.90 -13.56
CA GLY A 13 10.59 -9.97 -13.88
C GLY A 13 10.02 -11.39 -13.92
N GLU A 14 10.81 -12.43 -13.65
CA GLU A 14 10.37 -13.83 -13.71
C GLU A 14 10.47 -14.51 -12.36
N LEU A 15 9.52 -15.42 -12.11
CA LEU A 15 9.53 -16.28 -10.93
C LEU A 15 10.49 -17.45 -11.12
N ILE A 16 11.38 -17.66 -10.16
CA ILE A 16 12.30 -18.79 -10.13
C ILE A 16 11.63 -19.98 -9.44
N LYS A 17 11.32 -21.02 -10.23
CA LYS A 17 10.73 -22.27 -9.73
C LYS A 17 11.69 -22.94 -8.73
N ASN A 18 11.12 -23.54 -7.69
CA ASN A 18 11.86 -24.30 -6.69
C ASN A 18 11.24 -25.70 -6.51
N ARG A 19 11.54 -26.41 -5.41
CA ARG A 19 11.02 -27.76 -5.15
C ARG A 19 9.53 -27.80 -4.76
N SER A 20 8.84 -26.66 -4.67
CA SER A 20 7.42 -26.59 -4.30
C SER A 20 6.51 -27.11 -5.41
N ASN A 21 5.48 -27.88 -5.03
CA ASN A 21 4.40 -28.28 -5.94
C ASN A 21 3.41 -27.13 -6.24
N LYS A 22 3.64 -25.93 -5.70
CA LYS A 22 2.82 -24.73 -5.93
C LYS A 22 3.49 -23.70 -6.86
N ASN A 23 4.55 -24.10 -7.58
CA ASN A 23 5.27 -23.22 -8.52
C ASN A 23 4.33 -22.55 -9.53
N ASP A 24 3.39 -23.29 -10.13
CA ASP A 24 2.52 -22.73 -11.16
C ASP A 24 1.48 -21.77 -10.56
N LEU A 25 0.96 -22.07 -9.36
CA LEU A 25 0.08 -21.14 -8.63
C LEU A 25 0.80 -19.82 -8.31
N ALA A 26 2.02 -19.89 -7.78
CA ALA A 26 2.81 -18.70 -7.49
C ALA A 26 3.14 -17.91 -8.75
N ASN A 27 3.43 -18.60 -9.85
CA ASN A 27 3.71 -17.97 -11.13
C ASN A 27 2.46 -17.29 -11.72
N ASP A 28 1.27 -17.85 -11.53
CA ASP A 28 0.01 -17.21 -11.94
C ASP A 28 -0.20 -15.88 -11.21
N TYR A 29 -0.06 -15.85 -9.88
CA TYR A 29 -0.15 -14.61 -9.10
C TYR A 29 0.91 -13.60 -9.51
N TRP A 30 2.18 -14.03 -9.63
CA TRP A 30 3.27 -13.15 -10.02
C TRP A 30 3.04 -12.56 -11.41
N LYS A 31 2.67 -13.38 -12.41
CA LYS A 31 2.41 -12.90 -13.77
C LYS A 31 1.28 -11.88 -13.83
N GLU A 32 0.21 -12.09 -13.08
CA GLU A 32 -0.89 -11.12 -13.04
C GLU A 32 -0.47 -9.82 -12.35
N PHE A 33 0.20 -9.88 -11.19
CA PHE A 33 0.75 -8.68 -10.54
C PHE A 33 1.72 -7.93 -11.46
N TYR A 34 2.69 -8.63 -12.04
CA TYR A 34 3.68 -8.08 -12.97
C TYR A 34 3.07 -7.46 -14.23
N ARG A 35 1.97 -8.04 -14.73
CA ARG A 35 1.23 -7.51 -15.87
C ARG A 35 0.43 -6.26 -15.51
N ILE A 36 -0.16 -6.21 -14.32
CA ILE A 36 -1.04 -5.11 -13.89
C ILE A 36 -0.23 -3.83 -13.62
N PHE A 37 0.91 -3.95 -12.95
CA PHE A 37 1.69 -2.83 -12.43
C PHE A 37 2.92 -2.46 -13.28
N PRO A 38 3.51 -1.26 -13.09
CA PRO A 38 4.64 -0.79 -13.88
C PRO A 38 5.85 -1.73 -13.76
N GLN A 39 6.19 -2.37 -14.88
CA GLN A 39 7.26 -3.37 -14.94
C GLN A 39 8.61 -2.80 -14.53
N GLU A 40 8.86 -1.51 -14.78
CA GLU A 40 10.06 -0.83 -14.30
C GLU A 40 10.19 -0.93 -12.77
N LEU A 41 9.14 -0.59 -12.02
CA LEU A 41 9.16 -0.63 -10.56
C LEU A 41 9.15 -2.06 -10.03
N THR A 42 8.31 -2.93 -10.57
CA THR A 42 8.20 -4.32 -10.09
C THR A 42 9.49 -5.11 -10.36
N THR A 43 10.09 -4.97 -11.54
CA THR A 43 11.40 -5.58 -11.86
C THR A 43 12.51 -4.98 -11.00
N ARG A 44 12.49 -3.66 -10.78
CA ARG A 44 13.54 -2.97 -10.02
C ARG A 44 13.54 -3.32 -8.55
N PHE A 45 12.38 -3.57 -7.93
CA PHE A 45 12.30 -3.68 -6.47
C PHE A 45 11.80 -5.03 -5.94
N VAL A 46 10.88 -5.71 -6.62
CA VAL A 46 10.32 -6.96 -6.10
C VAL A 46 11.33 -8.09 -6.30
N ARG A 47 11.62 -8.83 -5.22
CA ARG A 47 12.60 -9.92 -5.20
C ARG A 47 12.00 -11.24 -4.74
N ARG A 48 10.84 -11.20 -4.12
CA ARG A 48 10.21 -12.39 -3.54
C ARG A 48 8.70 -12.28 -3.65
N ILE A 49 8.07 -13.42 -3.91
CA ILE A 49 6.64 -13.60 -3.68
C ILE A 49 6.44 -14.68 -2.62
N VAL A 50 5.52 -14.44 -1.70
CA VAL A 50 5.05 -15.39 -0.70
C VAL A 50 3.57 -15.61 -0.92
N LEU A 51 3.19 -16.88 -0.97
CA LEU A 51 1.79 -17.25 -0.87
C LEU A 51 1.55 -17.74 0.55
N MET A 52 0.51 -17.23 1.18
CA MET A 52 0.09 -17.60 2.52
C MET A 52 -1.43 -17.68 2.57
N THR A 53 -1.96 -18.10 3.71
CA THR A 53 -3.37 -17.89 4.04
C THR A 53 -3.57 -17.92 5.56
N ASP A 54 -4.39 -17.05 6.11
CA ASP A 54 -4.82 -17.10 7.52
C ASP A 54 -6.28 -17.54 7.69
N GLY A 55 -7.09 -17.43 6.63
CA GLY A 55 -8.52 -17.67 6.67
C GLY A 55 -9.22 -17.05 5.47
N VAL A 56 -10.42 -16.55 5.69
CA VAL A 56 -11.10 -15.63 4.77
C VAL A 56 -11.23 -14.33 5.54
N ASP A 57 -10.77 -13.24 4.93
CA ASP A 57 -10.81 -11.88 5.47
C ASP A 57 -10.05 -11.73 6.82
N GLU A 58 -8.82 -11.20 6.78
CA GLU A 58 -8.04 -10.70 7.93
C GLU A 58 -6.80 -9.99 7.36
N LYS A 59 -5.84 -10.77 6.83
CA LYS A 59 -4.69 -10.27 6.06
C LYS A 59 -4.79 -10.70 4.60
N THR A 60 -5.22 -9.78 3.74
CA THR A 60 -5.43 -10.10 2.31
C THR A 60 -4.13 -10.11 1.48
N GLY A 61 -3.13 -9.34 1.90
CA GLY A 61 -1.86 -9.17 1.19
C GLY A 61 -0.87 -8.35 2.02
N ALA A 62 0.36 -8.25 1.51
CA ALA A 62 1.35 -7.29 2.00
C ALA A 62 2.39 -7.03 0.91
N LEU A 63 2.91 -5.81 0.77
CA LEU A 63 4.11 -5.54 -0.02
C LEU A 63 5.10 -4.79 0.85
N VAL A 64 6.08 -5.53 1.37
CA VAL A 64 6.96 -5.07 2.45
C VAL A 64 8.43 -5.04 2.03
N SER A 65 9.18 -4.13 2.65
CA SER A 65 10.62 -4.03 2.45
C SER A 65 11.36 -5.23 3.08
N LEU A 66 12.37 -5.75 2.37
CA LEU A 66 13.25 -6.82 2.84
C LEU A 66 14.55 -6.31 3.47
N ASN A 67 14.78 -4.99 3.44
CA ASN A 67 15.98 -4.38 4.04
C ASN A 67 15.77 -2.91 4.36
N SER A 68 16.60 -2.37 5.24
CA SER A 68 16.55 -0.95 5.64
C SER A 68 16.87 0.06 4.53
N ARG A 69 17.34 -0.40 3.35
CA ARG A 69 17.57 0.47 2.17
C ARG A 69 16.34 0.60 1.28
N ASN A 70 15.27 -0.14 1.56
CA ASN A 70 14.04 -0.13 0.78
C ASN A 70 14.26 -0.42 -0.71
N ASP A 71 15.33 -1.18 -1.03
CA ASP A 71 15.75 -1.51 -2.40
C ASP A 71 15.41 -2.95 -2.82
N LYS A 72 14.85 -3.76 -1.92
CA LYS A 72 14.34 -5.11 -2.16
C LYS A 72 13.03 -5.29 -1.42
N TRP A 73 12.01 -5.79 -2.11
CA TRP A 73 10.66 -5.92 -1.59
C TRP A 73 10.11 -7.33 -1.79
N GLN A 74 9.18 -7.71 -0.93
CA GLN A 74 8.44 -8.96 -1.00
C GLN A 74 6.96 -8.68 -1.13
N LEU A 75 6.34 -9.28 -2.14
CA LEU A 75 4.89 -9.39 -2.25
C LEU A 75 4.42 -10.63 -1.48
N GLU A 76 3.53 -10.46 -0.51
CA GLU A 76 2.75 -11.51 0.14
C GLU A 76 1.31 -11.44 -0.38
N ILE A 77 0.73 -12.60 -0.68
CA ILE A 77 -0.66 -12.72 -1.14
C ILE A 77 -1.34 -13.82 -0.33
N ASP A 78 -2.50 -13.51 0.24
CA ASP A 78 -3.42 -14.53 0.73
C ASP A 78 -4.17 -15.16 -0.44
N VAL A 79 -3.98 -16.46 -0.64
CA VAL A 79 -4.58 -17.22 -1.74
C VAL A 79 -6.08 -17.48 -1.58
N LYS A 80 -6.63 -17.30 -0.38
CA LYS A 80 -8.07 -17.33 -0.11
C LYS A 80 -8.71 -15.99 -0.41
N ASP A 81 -8.00 -14.89 -0.16
CA ASP A 81 -8.58 -13.57 -0.33
C ASP A 81 -8.42 -12.98 -1.71
N VAL A 82 -7.26 -13.20 -2.33
CA VAL A 82 -6.97 -12.72 -3.68
C VAL A 82 -7.25 -13.85 -4.66
N ASN A 83 -8.38 -13.79 -5.37
CA ASN A 83 -8.78 -14.77 -6.35
C ASN A 83 -9.22 -14.13 -7.67
N LEU A 84 -8.24 -13.86 -8.54
CA LEU A 84 -8.45 -13.29 -9.88
C LEU A 84 -9.14 -14.23 -10.89
N LYS A 85 -9.42 -15.48 -10.50
CA LYS A 85 -10.17 -16.46 -11.32
C LYS A 85 -11.60 -16.67 -10.80
N SER A 86 -12.00 -15.93 -9.76
CA SER A 86 -13.35 -16.03 -9.20
C SER A 86 -14.41 -15.61 -10.22
N ARG A 87 -15.58 -16.27 -10.16
CA ARG A 87 -16.78 -15.81 -10.87
C ARG A 87 -17.57 -14.77 -10.07
N ASP A 88 -17.28 -14.65 -8.78
CA ASP A 88 -17.85 -13.62 -7.93
C ASP A 88 -17.18 -12.28 -8.23
N LYS A 89 -17.99 -11.35 -8.76
CA LYS A 89 -17.54 -9.99 -9.09
C LYS A 89 -17.04 -9.26 -7.84
N LYS A 90 -17.65 -9.46 -6.67
CA LYS A 90 -17.21 -8.80 -5.43
C LYS A 90 -15.78 -9.24 -5.09
N ARG A 91 -15.53 -10.56 -5.05
CA ARG A 91 -14.19 -11.12 -4.81
C ARG A 91 -13.15 -10.67 -5.85
N LEU A 92 -13.53 -10.51 -7.13
CA LEU A 92 -12.63 -9.95 -8.15
C LEU A 92 -12.27 -8.48 -7.85
N HIS A 93 -13.25 -7.66 -7.45
CA HIS A 93 -13.01 -6.26 -7.08
C HIS A 93 -12.10 -6.16 -5.85
N GLU A 94 -12.35 -6.96 -4.82
CA GLU A 94 -11.52 -7.05 -3.61
C GLU A 94 -10.10 -7.48 -3.94
N SER A 95 -9.93 -8.49 -4.80
CA SER A 95 -8.61 -8.94 -5.25
C SER A 95 -7.81 -7.84 -5.95
N ILE A 96 -8.47 -7.04 -6.79
CA ILE A 96 -7.83 -5.90 -7.46
C ILE A 96 -7.58 -4.75 -6.50
N TYR A 97 -8.48 -4.51 -5.55
CA TYR A 97 -8.28 -3.55 -4.48
C TYR A 97 -6.99 -3.85 -3.71
N THR A 98 -6.87 -5.06 -3.15
CA THR A 98 -5.69 -5.52 -2.42
C THR A 98 -4.44 -5.35 -3.26
N MET A 99 -4.42 -5.84 -4.51
CA MET A 99 -3.24 -5.70 -5.35
C MET A 99 -2.81 -4.24 -5.59
N VAL A 100 -3.78 -3.33 -5.80
CA VAL A 100 -3.50 -1.91 -6.03
C VAL A 100 -3.03 -1.22 -4.75
N HIS A 101 -3.63 -1.57 -3.60
CA HIS A 101 -3.22 -1.14 -2.27
C HIS A 101 -1.77 -1.53 -2.00
N GLU A 102 -1.47 -2.81 -2.13
CA GLU A 102 -0.12 -3.32 -1.88
C GLU A 102 0.92 -2.66 -2.79
N PHE A 103 0.62 -2.49 -4.08
CA PHE A 103 1.49 -1.74 -4.96
C PHE A 103 1.72 -0.28 -4.51
N GLY A 104 0.73 0.33 -3.87
CA GLY A 104 0.84 1.66 -3.26
C GLY A 104 1.97 1.75 -2.24
N HIS A 105 2.15 0.76 -1.36
CA HIS A 105 3.27 0.74 -0.41
C HIS A 105 4.62 0.77 -1.14
N LEU A 106 4.82 -0.09 -2.14
CA LEU A 106 6.05 -0.04 -2.94
C LEU A 106 6.22 1.33 -3.61
N LEU A 107 5.16 1.90 -4.16
CA LEU A 107 5.20 3.20 -4.85
C LEU A 107 5.65 4.33 -3.91
N THR A 108 5.20 4.34 -2.67
CA THR A 108 5.36 5.45 -1.73
C THR A 108 6.50 5.26 -0.71
N LEU A 109 7.03 4.05 -0.56
CA LEU A 109 8.04 3.73 0.47
C LEU A 109 9.35 3.13 -0.07
N ASN A 110 9.48 2.87 -1.37
CA ASN A 110 10.76 2.37 -1.93
C ASN A 110 11.92 3.36 -1.74
N LYS A 111 13.15 2.94 -2.05
CA LYS A 111 14.39 3.72 -1.88
C LYS A 111 14.45 5.10 -2.54
N THR A 112 13.55 5.41 -3.49
CA THR A 112 13.43 6.75 -4.09
C THR A 112 12.59 7.70 -3.25
N GLN A 113 11.80 7.16 -2.32
CA GLN A 113 10.87 7.88 -1.46
C GLN A 113 11.41 8.05 -0.04
N ILE A 114 12.07 7.02 0.49
CA ILE A 114 12.58 6.95 1.85
C ILE A 114 14.08 6.62 1.86
N ARG A 115 14.85 7.29 2.72
CA ARG A 115 16.25 6.98 3.02
C ARG A 115 16.39 6.29 4.39
N PRO A 116 17.35 5.38 4.56
CA PRO A 116 17.71 4.88 5.88
C PRO A 116 18.09 6.03 6.82
N THR A 117 17.66 5.94 8.08
CA THR A 117 18.02 6.89 9.12
C THR A 117 18.15 6.18 10.47
N LYS A 118 18.83 6.82 11.41
CA LYS A 118 18.87 6.41 12.83
C LYS A 118 17.98 7.30 13.72
N LYS A 119 17.32 8.29 13.11
CA LYS A 119 16.42 9.21 13.80
C LYS A 119 15.20 8.45 14.31
N GLN A 120 14.82 8.70 15.57
CA GLN A 120 13.72 8.01 16.24
C GLN A 120 12.48 8.88 16.40
N GLU A 121 12.65 10.20 16.45
CA GLU A 121 11.55 11.15 16.62
C GLU A 121 11.64 12.25 15.55
N GLN A 122 10.48 12.67 15.03
CA GLN A 122 10.34 13.79 14.11
C GLN A 122 10.01 15.06 14.91
N GLN A 123 10.64 16.18 14.58
CA GLN A 123 10.26 17.51 15.07
C GLN A 123 9.34 18.21 14.06
N GLU A 124 8.54 19.14 14.56
CA GLU A 124 7.65 19.96 13.74
C GLU A 124 8.43 20.66 12.61
N GLY A 125 7.91 20.57 11.38
CA GLY A 125 8.53 21.17 10.20
C GLY A 125 9.67 20.36 9.56
N GLU A 126 10.09 19.24 10.15
CA GLU A 126 11.05 18.33 9.54
C GLU A 126 10.41 17.42 8.47
N LEU A 127 11.28 16.71 7.74
CA LEU A 127 10.86 15.67 6.81
C LEU A 127 10.14 14.55 7.56
N TYR A 128 9.14 13.98 6.90
CA TYR A 128 8.36 12.90 7.47
C TYR A 128 9.25 11.70 7.84
N LEU A 129 9.08 11.20 9.07
CA LEU A 129 9.80 10.05 9.60
C LEU A 129 8.83 8.87 9.73
N THR A 130 9.24 7.71 9.25
CA THR A 130 8.48 6.46 9.32
C THR A 130 9.38 5.29 9.75
N LEU A 131 8.80 4.13 9.98
CA LEU A 131 9.51 2.89 10.33
C LEU A 131 10.50 2.47 9.22
N GLU A 132 10.18 2.75 7.95
CA GLU A 132 11.04 2.49 6.80
C GLU A 132 12.21 3.49 6.68
N GLY A 133 12.16 4.61 7.42
CA GLY A 133 13.21 5.62 7.46
C GLY A 133 12.70 7.06 7.31
N GLU A 134 13.56 7.97 6.85
CA GLU A 134 13.20 9.38 6.65
C GLU A 134 12.85 9.65 5.19
N ALA A 135 11.74 10.33 4.96
CA ALA A 135 11.28 10.65 3.62
C ALA A 135 12.18 11.69 2.93
N TYR A 136 12.39 11.55 1.63
CA TYR A 136 13.01 12.63 0.85
C TYR A 136 12.06 13.81 0.71
N LYS A 137 12.62 15.03 0.61
CA LYS A 137 11.83 16.27 0.46
C LYS A 137 10.80 16.19 -0.66
N ASP A 138 11.19 15.60 -1.79
CA ASP A 138 10.35 15.50 -2.98
C ASP A 138 9.62 14.16 -3.13
N SER A 139 9.66 13.28 -2.13
CA SER A 139 8.89 12.04 -2.17
C SER A 139 7.39 12.30 -2.09
N TYR A 140 6.60 11.38 -2.65
CA TYR A 140 5.14 11.45 -2.63
C TYR A 140 4.62 11.46 -1.19
N ILE A 141 5.13 10.56 -0.34
CA ILE A 141 4.73 10.48 1.07
C ILE A 141 5.05 11.77 1.82
N ASN A 142 6.25 12.34 1.65
CA ASN A 142 6.59 13.59 2.33
C ASN A 142 5.68 14.73 1.86
N LYS A 143 5.43 14.86 0.55
CA LYS A 143 4.52 15.89 0.03
C LYS A 143 3.08 15.68 0.52
N PHE A 144 2.63 14.44 0.62
CA PHE A 144 1.29 14.07 1.08
C PHE A 144 1.09 14.41 2.57
N VAL A 145 1.98 13.95 3.44
CA VAL A 145 1.97 14.27 4.87
C VAL A 145 2.02 15.78 5.08
N ASN A 146 2.88 16.46 4.31
CA ASN A 146 3.02 17.90 4.40
C ASN A 146 1.76 18.70 3.99
N LEU A 147 0.86 18.11 3.22
CA LEU A 147 -0.38 18.76 2.79
C LEU A 147 -1.57 18.39 3.68
N PHE A 148 -1.59 17.18 4.21
CA PHE A 148 -2.82 16.61 4.77
C PHE A 148 -2.74 16.14 6.21
N TRP A 149 -1.54 15.99 6.78
CA TRP A 149 -1.35 15.52 8.15
C TRP A 149 -0.77 16.56 9.10
N LYS A 150 -0.33 17.73 8.59
CA LYS A 150 0.36 18.73 9.41
C LYS A 150 -0.38 19.19 10.68
N GLY A 151 0.42 19.58 11.66
CA GLY A 151 -0.05 20.14 12.93
C GLY A 151 -0.75 19.09 13.78
N ASN A 152 -1.89 19.49 14.35
CA ASN A 152 -2.60 18.73 15.37
C ASN A 152 -3.03 17.30 14.93
N LEU A 153 -3.19 17.03 13.63
CA LEU A 153 -3.54 15.68 13.18
C LEU A 153 -2.37 14.70 13.35
N LEU A 154 -1.19 15.03 12.81
CA LEU A 154 0.01 14.21 12.98
C LEU A 154 0.45 14.16 14.45
N THR A 155 0.42 15.28 15.18
CA THR A 155 0.77 15.28 16.61
C THR A 155 -0.11 14.33 17.42
N ARG A 156 -1.43 14.34 17.18
CA ARG A 156 -2.35 13.43 17.87
C ARG A 156 -2.09 11.97 17.49
N TRP A 157 -1.83 11.71 16.22
CA TRP A 157 -1.50 10.36 15.77
C TRP A 157 -0.19 9.87 16.40
N ASP A 158 0.86 10.69 16.45
CA ASP A 158 2.13 10.36 17.13
C ASP A 158 1.90 10.07 18.63
N THR A 159 1.07 10.86 19.30
CA THR A 159 0.66 10.60 20.70
C THR A 159 -0.06 9.27 20.83
N ILE A 160 -1.00 8.96 19.91
CA ILE A 160 -1.71 7.67 19.91
C ILE A 160 -0.72 6.50 19.79
N GLN A 161 0.19 6.58 18.82
CA GLN A 161 1.21 5.56 18.59
C GLN A 161 2.10 5.36 19.82
N LYS A 162 2.56 6.46 20.44
CA LYS A 162 3.47 6.41 21.59
C LYS A 162 2.81 5.95 22.90
N GLU A 163 1.57 6.37 23.15
CA GLU A 163 0.94 6.23 24.46
C GLU A 163 -0.13 5.13 24.53
N TYR A 164 -0.63 4.64 23.39
CA TYR A 164 -1.75 3.69 23.37
C TYR A 164 -1.46 2.41 22.60
N CYS A 165 -0.53 2.42 21.64
CA CYS A 165 -0.22 1.25 20.81
C CYS A 165 0.76 0.25 21.45
N PHE A 166 0.64 0.04 22.77
CA PHE A 166 1.35 -1.06 23.47
C PHE A 166 0.74 -2.43 23.17
N THR A 167 -0.56 -2.45 22.85
CA THR A 167 -1.29 -3.61 22.35
C THR A 167 -2.08 -3.19 21.12
N GLU A 168 -2.33 -4.14 20.22
CA GLU A 168 -3.11 -3.90 19.01
C GLU A 168 -4.52 -3.39 19.32
N ALA A 169 -5.20 -4.01 20.30
CA ALA A 169 -6.56 -3.63 20.68
C ALA A 169 -6.68 -2.16 21.14
N ASN A 170 -5.76 -1.69 22.00
CA ASN A 170 -5.75 -0.30 22.47
C ASN A 170 -5.44 0.68 21.34
N CYS A 171 -4.56 0.28 20.42
CA CYS A 171 -4.20 1.07 19.24
C CYS A 171 -5.41 1.28 18.34
N VAL A 172 -6.09 0.19 17.97
CA VAL A 172 -7.23 0.19 17.06
C VAL A 172 -8.37 1.07 17.59
N GLU A 173 -8.68 0.99 18.88
CA GLU A 173 -9.72 1.84 19.48
C GLU A 173 -9.40 3.34 19.32
N LYS A 174 -8.16 3.75 19.61
CA LYS A 174 -7.76 5.17 19.52
C LYS A 174 -7.62 5.68 18.10
N LEU A 175 -7.19 4.84 17.16
CA LEU A 175 -7.16 5.19 15.75
C LEU A 175 -8.58 5.31 15.18
N TYR A 176 -9.52 4.47 15.63
CA TYR A 176 -10.93 4.60 15.28
C TYR A 176 -11.56 5.88 15.85
N ASP A 177 -11.18 6.30 17.07
CA ASP A 177 -11.55 7.60 17.63
C ASP A 177 -10.97 8.76 16.80
N LEU A 178 -9.71 8.66 16.37
CA LEU A 178 -9.08 9.64 15.49
C LEU A 178 -9.86 9.78 14.18
N TYR A 179 -10.24 8.65 13.56
CA TYR A 179 -11.08 8.62 12.38
C TYR A 179 -12.44 9.29 12.62
N ASN A 180 -13.17 8.89 13.67
CA ASN A 180 -14.51 9.40 13.94
C ASN A 180 -14.54 10.91 14.18
N ASN A 181 -13.52 11.43 14.86
CA ASN A 181 -13.40 12.86 15.12
C ASN A 181 -12.93 13.67 13.91
N ASN A 182 -12.45 13.01 12.84
CA ASN A 182 -11.88 13.63 11.65
C ASN A 182 -12.42 13.00 10.36
N ARG A 183 -13.71 12.64 10.29
CA ARG A 183 -14.31 11.93 9.14
C ARG A 183 -14.17 12.63 7.78
N SER A 184 -13.95 13.96 7.74
CA SER A 184 -13.65 14.66 6.48
C SER A 184 -12.21 14.48 6.00
N GLU A 185 -11.31 14.04 6.88
CA GLU A 185 -9.89 13.86 6.60
C GLU A 185 -9.59 12.52 5.93
N PHE A 186 -10.27 11.46 6.33
CA PHE A 186 -9.95 10.08 5.92
C PHE A 186 -10.96 9.49 4.93
N LEU A 187 -10.50 8.59 4.06
CA LEU A 187 -11.37 7.87 3.12
C LEU A 187 -12.06 6.67 3.76
N THR A 188 -11.35 6.04 4.69
CA THR A 188 -11.72 4.84 5.46
C THR A 188 -11.19 5.02 6.87
N ASP A 189 -11.69 4.22 7.81
CA ASP A 189 -11.08 4.08 9.14
C ASP A 189 -9.65 3.52 9.04
N TYR A 190 -9.41 2.59 8.11
CA TYR A 190 -8.07 2.05 7.84
C TYR A 190 -7.05 3.14 7.46
N ALA A 191 -7.46 4.16 6.68
CA ALA A 191 -6.61 5.30 6.36
C ALA A 191 -6.19 6.13 7.59
N ALA A 192 -6.83 5.98 8.75
CA ALA A 192 -6.42 6.66 9.98
C ALA A 192 -5.31 5.91 10.74
N GLU A 193 -5.02 4.66 10.36
CA GLU A 193 -4.01 3.85 11.05
C GLU A 193 -2.61 4.44 10.94
N SER A 194 -2.26 5.01 9.78
CA SER A 194 -1.00 5.69 9.57
C SER A 194 -1.04 6.61 8.35
N PRO A 195 -0.12 7.58 8.24
CA PRO A 195 0.04 8.36 7.02
C PRO A 195 0.42 7.51 5.80
N GLU A 196 1.07 6.36 6.00
CA GLU A 196 1.37 5.35 4.97
C GLU A 196 0.10 4.70 4.44
N GLU A 197 -0.80 4.25 5.31
CA GLU A 197 -2.08 3.68 4.88
C GLU A 197 -2.95 4.74 4.20
N ASP A 198 -2.97 5.97 4.71
CA ASP A 198 -3.77 7.04 4.10
C ASP A 198 -3.35 7.39 2.68
N ILE A 199 -2.04 7.50 2.40
CA ILE A 199 -1.59 7.75 1.04
C ILE A 199 -1.88 6.56 0.13
N VAL A 200 -1.80 5.33 0.65
CA VAL A 200 -2.05 4.11 -0.12
C VAL A 200 -3.54 3.94 -0.41
N GLU A 201 -4.42 4.12 0.56
CA GLU A 201 -5.88 4.16 0.39
C GLU A 201 -6.28 5.25 -0.62
N SER A 202 -5.64 6.42 -0.52
CA SER A 202 -5.85 7.52 -1.45
C SER A 202 -5.37 7.18 -2.87
N TRP A 203 -4.26 6.48 -3.01
CA TRP A 203 -3.75 5.97 -4.29
C TRP A 203 -4.70 4.93 -4.88
N THR A 204 -5.16 3.98 -4.09
CA THR A 204 -6.12 2.94 -4.49
C THR A 204 -7.41 3.58 -4.99
N ALA A 205 -7.94 4.55 -4.25
CA ALA A 205 -9.10 5.33 -4.68
C ALA A 205 -8.82 6.14 -5.96
N PHE A 206 -7.66 6.77 -6.09
CA PHE A 206 -7.25 7.48 -7.32
C PHE A 206 -7.26 6.56 -8.54
N VAL A 207 -6.69 5.35 -8.42
CA VAL A 207 -6.61 4.39 -9.52
C VAL A 207 -7.99 3.88 -9.90
N LEU A 208 -8.78 3.42 -8.92
CA LEU A 208 -10.02 2.68 -9.17
C LEU A 208 -11.22 3.60 -9.41
N ARG A 209 -11.27 4.78 -8.77
CA ARG A 209 -12.41 5.71 -8.87
C ARG A 209 -12.19 6.80 -9.92
N SER A 210 -13.26 7.52 -10.23
CA SER A 210 -13.22 8.69 -11.13
C SER A 210 -12.67 9.92 -10.43
N LYS A 211 -12.10 10.86 -11.20
CA LYS A 211 -11.67 12.16 -10.67
C LYS A 211 -12.81 12.89 -9.98
N ILE A 212 -12.55 13.48 -8.82
CA ILE A 212 -13.55 14.26 -8.10
C ILE A 212 -13.52 15.69 -8.63
N ARG A 213 -14.55 16.09 -9.38
CA ARG A 213 -14.61 17.42 -10.03
C ARG A 213 -14.72 18.57 -9.04
N ARG A 214 -15.40 18.36 -7.90
CA ARG A 214 -15.63 19.38 -6.86
C ARG A 214 -15.33 18.78 -5.47
N PRO A 215 -14.05 18.71 -5.06
CA PRO A 215 -13.68 18.09 -3.79
C PRO A 215 -14.18 18.92 -2.61
N LYS A 216 -15.05 18.33 -1.78
CA LYS A 216 -15.66 19.00 -0.61
C LYS A 216 -14.98 18.71 0.72
N THR A 217 -14.18 17.64 0.80
CA THR A 217 -13.53 17.16 2.02
C THR A 217 -12.04 17.00 1.77
N THR A 218 -11.21 16.91 2.81
CA THR A 218 -9.78 16.65 2.62
C THR A 218 -9.55 15.27 2.02
N ALA A 219 -10.32 14.25 2.41
CA ALA A 219 -10.32 12.93 1.79
C ALA A 219 -10.53 12.99 0.25
N HIS A 220 -11.44 13.86 -0.23
CA HIS A 220 -11.60 14.07 -1.67
C HIS A 220 -10.39 14.73 -2.34
N LYS A 221 -9.71 15.64 -1.63
CA LYS A 221 -8.48 16.28 -2.12
C LYS A 221 -7.33 15.27 -2.19
N LYS A 222 -7.22 14.37 -1.21
CA LYS A 222 -6.23 13.27 -1.18
C LYS A 222 -6.35 12.35 -2.40
N ILE A 223 -7.57 11.97 -2.82
CA ILE A 223 -7.78 11.24 -4.09
C ILE A 223 -7.21 12.01 -5.29
N ASN A 224 -7.40 13.32 -5.34
CA ASN A 224 -6.96 14.13 -6.46
C ASN A 224 -5.47 14.50 -6.39
N PHE A 225 -4.78 14.26 -5.27
CA PHE A 225 -3.37 14.59 -5.05
C PHE A 225 -2.47 14.07 -6.17
N PHE A 226 -2.71 12.85 -6.65
CA PHE A 226 -1.83 12.20 -7.62
C PHE A 226 -1.89 12.79 -9.04
N TYR A 227 -2.90 13.61 -9.37
CA TYR A 227 -3.01 14.25 -10.70
C TYR A 227 -1.89 15.25 -11.00
N GLN A 228 -1.14 15.70 -9.99
CA GLN A 228 -0.01 16.61 -10.17
C GLN A 228 1.26 15.90 -10.67
N PHE A 229 1.28 14.56 -10.67
CA PHE A 229 2.41 13.74 -11.08
C PHE A 229 2.09 13.01 -12.40
N PRO A 230 2.60 13.48 -13.56
CA PRO A 230 2.28 12.93 -14.87
C PRO A 230 2.51 11.41 -14.98
N GLU A 231 3.59 10.92 -14.37
CA GLU A 231 3.95 9.50 -14.28
C GLU A 231 2.89 8.67 -13.54
N LEU A 232 2.30 9.21 -12.47
CA LEU A 232 1.27 8.50 -11.71
C LEU A 232 -0.08 8.49 -12.46
N VAL A 233 -0.36 9.54 -13.24
CA VAL A 233 -1.50 9.56 -14.17
C VAL A 233 -1.32 8.50 -15.27
N ALA A 234 -0.10 8.33 -15.79
CA ALA A 234 0.22 7.28 -16.74
C ALA A 234 0.06 5.88 -16.13
N TYR A 235 0.56 5.66 -14.91
CA TYR A 235 0.37 4.41 -14.17
C TYR A 235 -1.10 4.09 -13.95
N ARG A 236 -1.91 5.07 -13.52
CA ARG A 236 -3.37 4.90 -13.38
C ARG A 236 -4.01 4.44 -14.68
N LYS A 237 -3.69 5.07 -15.82
CA LYS A 237 -4.25 4.69 -17.13
C LYS A 237 -3.91 3.23 -17.46
N MET A 238 -2.65 2.87 -17.30
CA MET A 238 -2.15 1.52 -17.58
C MET A 238 -2.77 0.47 -16.65
N ILE A 239 -2.79 0.70 -15.33
CA ILE A 239 -3.39 -0.23 -14.36
C ILE A 239 -4.87 -0.45 -14.70
N ARG A 240 -5.65 0.61 -14.94
CA ARG A 240 -7.08 0.49 -15.32
C ARG A 240 -7.29 -0.29 -16.62
N GLN A 241 -6.40 -0.12 -17.60
CA GLN A 241 -6.45 -0.91 -18.82
C GLN A 241 -6.19 -2.39 -18.53
N ASN A 242 -5.20 -2.69 -17.68
CA ASN A 242 -4.80 -4.04 -17.33
C ASN A 242 -5.79 -4.76 -16.41
N THR A 243 -6.58 -4.03 -15.64
CA THR A 243 -7.59 -4.58 -14.72
C THR A 243 -9.01 -4.58 -15.29
N ARG A 244 -9.22 -4.05 -16.49
CA ARG A 244 -10.54 -3.96 -17.13
C ARG A 244 -11.31 -5.29 -17.12
N LYS A 245 -10.63 -6.41 -17.39
CA LYS A 245 -11.23 -7.77 -17.44
C LYS A 245 -11.78 -8.28 -16.10
N TYR A 246 -11.45 -7.61 -14.98
CA TYR A 246 -11.88 -8.02 -13.64
C TYR A 246 -12.98 -7.12 -13.07
N LEU A 247 -13.04 -5.86 -13.54
CA LEU A 247 -13.93 -4.82 -13.00
C LEU A 247 -15.16 -4.59 -13.90
N HIS A 248 -15.15 -5.11 -15.13
CA HIS A 248 -16.21 -4.96 -16.13
C HIS A 248 -16.43 -6.27 -16.89
#